data_AF-A0A5F0JL43-F1
#
_entry.id   AF-A0A5F0JL43-F1
#
_cell.length_a   1.000
_cell.length_b   1.000
_cell.length_c   1.000
_cell.angle_alpha   90.00
_cell.angle_beta   90.00
_cell.angle_gamma   90.00
#
_symmetry.space_group_name_H-M   'P 1'
#
loop_
_entity.id
_entity.type
_entity.pdbx_description
1 polymer ?
#
loop_
_entity_poly.entity_id
_entity_poly.type
_entity_poly.pdbx_seq_one_letter_code
_entity_poly.pdbx_strand_id
1 'polypeptide(L)'
;MARQEINLGTAPTGAGGDTTRSTGAKINVMTTELYARTDNLTPTAYAALVGSASGGAVFETGTNANGRYIRYADGTQICFGVVARSCAATNALGSLFYGYANSITFSAGFLEAPAFVCQSFSSGVITWDGSGGSTAGIGVPLILSTSSLAARSYTCNYMAIGKWK
;
A
#
# COMPACT_ATOMS: atom_id res chain seq x y z
N MET A 1 -18.30 28.31 -11.26
CA MET A 1 -18.91 29.23 -12.27
C MET A 1 -18.19 29.01 -13.59
N ALA A 2 -18.75 29.42 -14.72
CA ALA A 2 -18.01 29.36 -15.98
C ALA A 2 -16.77 30.27 -15.90
N ARG A 3 -15.64 29.85 -16.48
CA ARG A 3 -14.43 30.66 -16.60
C ARG A 3 -14.78 32.00 -17.23
N GLN A 4 -14.34 33.09 -16.60
CA GLN A 4 -14.50 34.42 -17.19
C GLN A 4 -13.34 34.72 -18.13
N GLU A 5 -13.62 35.26 -19.31
CA GLU A 5 -12.59 35.65 -20.28
C GLU A 5 -12.44 37.17 -20.29
N ILE A 6 -11.18 37.62 -20.29
CA ILE A 6 -10.85 39.05 -20.43
C ILE A 6 -10.94 39.40 -21.92
N ASN A 7 -11.79 40.36 -22.26
CA ASN A 7 -11.90 40.88 -23.62
C ASN A 7 -10.86 41.99 -23.81
N LEU A 8 -9.87 41.73 -24.66
CA LEU A 8 -8.80 42.69 -24.96
C LEU A 8 -9.19 43.74 -26.00
N GLY A 9 -10.37 43.62 -26.64
CA GLY A 9 -10.83 44.51 -27.70
C GLY A 9 -10.11 44.31 -29.03
N THR A 10 -10.32 45.23 -29.97
CA THR A 10 -9.69 45.18 -31.30
C THR A 10 -8.28 45.77 -31.26
N ALA A 11 -7.29 45.00 -31.72
CA ALA A 11 -5.92 45.50 -31.89
C ALA A 11 -5.86 46.65 -32.93
N PRO A 12 -4.95 47.64 -32.78
CA PRO A 12 -3.94 47.77 -31.72
C PRO A 12 -4.44 48.55 -30.49
N THR A 13 -5.60 49.19 -30.57
CA THR A 13 -6.06 50.16 -29.56
C THR A 13 -6.82 49.54 -28.40
N GLY A 14 -7.26 48.28 -28.53
CA GLY A 14 -8.12 47.61 -27.56
C GLY A 14 -9.55 48.17 -27.54
N ALA A 15 -9.98 48.86 -28.61
CA ALA A 15 -11.32 49.43 -28.70
C ALA A 15 -12.38 48.33 -28.54
N GLY A 16 -13.40 48.61 -27.72
CA GLY A 16 -14.45 47.63 -27.38
C GLY A 16 -14.04 46.55 -26.38
N GLY A 17 -12.86 46.65 -25.77
CA GLY A 17 -12.38 45.76 -24.71
C GLY A 17 -12.96 46.06 -23.33
N ASP A 18 -12.62 45.21 -22.37
CA ASP A 18 -12.93 45.42 -20.97
C ASP A 18 -12.24 46.67 -20.40
N THR A 19 -12.95 47.37 -19.51
CA THR A 19 -12.32 48.39 -18.67
C THR A 19 -11.34 47.75 -17.69
N THR A 20 -10.42 48.55 -17.13
CA THR A 20 -9.55 48.08 -16.04
C THR A 20 -10.34 47.53 -14.85
N ARG A 21 -11.48 48.16 -14.51
CA ARG A 21 -12.38 47.72 -13.45
C ARG A 21 -13.04 46.37 -13.77
N SER A 22 -13.62 46.21 -14.96
CA SER A 22 -14.27 44.95 -15.34
C SER A 22 -13.27 43.80 -15.47
N THR A 23 -12.05 44.09 -15.94
CA THR A 23 -10.93 43.14 -15.93
C THR A 23 -10.56 42.70 -14.50
N GLY A 24 -10.38 43.65 -13.58
CA GLY A 24 -10.08 43.34 -12.18
C GLY A 24 -11.19 42.53 -11.48
N ALA A 25 -12.45 42.83 -11.78
CA ALA A 25 -13.58 42.03 -11.29
C ALA A 25 -13.52 40.58 -11.82
N LYS A 26 -13.20 40.39 -13.11
CA LYS A 26 -13.03 39.05 -13.69
C LYS A 26 -11.89 38.27 -13.05
N ILE A 27 -10.77 38.93 -12.77
CA ILE A 27 -9.64 38.31 -12.06
C ILE A 27 -10.07 37.86 -10.67
N ASN A 28 -10.71 38.73 -9.87
CA ASN A 28 -11.16 38.37 -8.52
C ASN A 28 -12.12 37.17 -8.54
N VAL A 29 -13.03 37.11 -9.52
CA VAL A 29 -13.96 35.98 -9.68
C VAL A 29 -13.21 34.69 -10.01
N MET A 30 -12.29 34.72 -10.98
CA MET A 30 -11.47 33.55 -11.33
C MET A 30 -10.59 33.08 -10.15
N THR A 31 -9.97 34.01 -9.41
CA THR A 31 -9.16 33.67 -8.24
C THR A 31 -10.00 33.08 -7.11
N THR A 32 -11.19 33.62 -6.86
CA THR A 32 -12.14 33.06 -5.88
C THR A 32 -12.55 31.64 -6.27
N GLU A 33 -12.76 31.39 -7.55
CA GLU A 33 -13.07 30.06 -8.05
C GLU A 33 -11.95 29.05 -7.77
N LEU A 34 -10.68 29.46 -7.97
CA LEU A 34 -9.52 28.62 -7.68
C LEU A 34 -9.37 28.30 -6.19
N TYR A 35 -9.57 29.29 -5.32
CA TYR A 35 -9.56 29.06 -3.87
C TYR A 35 -10.67 28.12 -3.44
N ALA A 36 -11.90 28.33 -3.92
CA ALA A 36 -13.01 27.43 -3.64
C ALA A 36 -12.72 26.00 -4.10
N ARG A 37 -12.11 25.80 -5.28
CA ARG A 37 -11.71 24.46 -5.74
C ARG A 37 -10.67 23.83 -4.82
N THR A 38 -9.69 24.61 -4.37
CA THR A 38 -8.59 24.14 -3.50
C THR A 38 -9.11 23.77 -2.10
N ASP A 39 -9.97 24.59 -1.51
CA ASP A 39 -10.57 24.35 -0.19
C ASP A 39 -11.52 23.15 -0.18
N ASN A 40 -12.13 22.83 -1.33
CA ASN A 40 -13.00 21.66 -1.50
C ASN A 40 -12.23 20.37 -1.83
N LEU A 41 -10.90 20.42 -2.00
CA LEU A 41 -10.11 19.20 -2.11
C LEU A 41 -10.06 18.52 -0.75
N THR A 42 -10.69 17.36 -0.62
CA THR A 42 -10.53 16.52 0.55
C THR A 42 -9.05 16.12 0.70
N PRO A 43 -8.56 15.81 1.92
CA PRO A 43 -7.19 15.32 2.13
C PRO A 43 -6.84 14.14 1.20
N THR A 44 -7.80 13.26 0.93
CA THR A 44 -7.67 12.13 0.01
C THR A 44 -7.55 12.56 -1.45
N ALA A 45 -8.34 13.55 -1.89
CA ALA A 45 -8.25 14.09 -3.26
C ALA A 45 -6.95 14.86 -3.49
N TYR A 46 -6.48 15.60 -2.47
CA TYR A 46 -5.19 16.29 -2.50
C TYR A 46 -4.02 15.29 -2.56
N ALA A 47 -4.03 14.25 -1.72
CA ALA A 47 -3.03 13.18 -1.75
C ALA A 47 -3.04 12.42 -3.09
N ALA A 48 -4.21 12.19 -3.68
CA ALA A 48 -4.33 11.58 -5.00
C ALA A 48 -3.78 12.48 -6.12
N LEU A 49 -4.03 13.80 -6.08
CA LEU A 49 -3.50 14.76 -7.05
C LEU A 49 -1.97 14.83 -6.98
N VAL A 50 -1.40 14.96 -5.78
CA VAL A 50 0.05 14.99 -5.56
C VAL A 50 0.68 13.63 -5.90
N GLY A 51 0.01 12.52 -5.57
CA GLY A 51 0.43 11.17 -5.91
C GLY A 51 0.42 10.89 -7.41
N SER A 52 -0.54 11.47 -8.15
CA SER A 52 -0.62 11.35 -9.62
C SER A 52 0.38 12.26 -10.33
N ALA A 53 0.64 13.46 -9.79
CA ALA A 53 1.64 14.38 -10.31
C ALA A 53 3.09 13.88 -10.12
N SER A 54 3.32 13.00 -9.15
CA SER A 54 4.66 12.48 -8.80
C SER A 54 4.99 11.11 -9.40
N GLY A 55 4.09 10.50 -10.19
CA GLY A 55 4.38 9.27 -10.93
C GLY A 55 4.80 8.06 -10.08
N GLY A 56 4.46 8.04 -8.78
CA GLY A 56 4.88 6.94 -7.89
C GLY A 56 5.11 7.30 -6.42
N ALA A 57 4.61 8.44 -5.92
CA ALA A 57 4.75 8.73 -4.50
C ALA A 57 4.04 7.68 -3.62
N VAL A 58 4.59 7.50 -2.42
CA VAL A 58 3.95 6.75 -1.34
C VAL A 58 2.61 7.42 -1.02
N PHE A 59 1.54 6.66 -1.16
CA PHE A 59 0.16 7.06 -0.92
C PHE A 59 -0.23 6.89 0.55
N GLU A 60 0.21 5.79 1.17
CA GLU A 60 -0.10 5.47 2.56
C GLU A 60 0.96 4.52 3.12
N THR A 61 1.25 4.64 4.42
CA THR A 61 2.01 3.64 5.16
C THR A 61 1.30 3.30 6.46
N GLY A 62 1.39 2.06 6.91
CA GLY A 62 0.85 1.67 8.21
C GLY A 62 1.65 0.56 8.88
N THR A 63 1.43 0.40 10.18
CA THR A 63 2.02 -0.66 10.99
C THR A 63 0.94 -1.25 11.89
N ASN A 64 0.91 -2.58 12.00
CA ASN A 64 0.04 -3.30 12.94
C ASN A 64 0.77 -4.55 13.48
N ALA A 65 0.07 -5.37 14.26
CA ALA A 65 0.64 -6.59 14.85
C ALA A 65 1.16 -7.60 13.82
N ASN A 66 0.72 -7.50 12.55
CA ASN A 66 1.12 -8.40 11.48
C ASN A 66 2.35 -7.89 10.69
N GLY A 67 2.76 -6.63 10.85
CA GLY A 67 3.91 -6.06 10.15
C GLY A 67 3.68 -4.62 9.70
N ARG A 68 4.41 -4.22 8.66
CA ARG A 68 4.34 -2.89 8.04
C ARG A 68 3.90 -3.00 6.59
N TYR A 69 3.17 -2.00 6.12
CA TYR A 69 2.86 -1.88 4.70
C TYR A 69 3.15 -0.48 4.16
N ILE A 70 3.42 -0.43 2.85
CA ILE A 70 3.54 0.78 2.05
C ILE A 70 2.61 0.60 0.85
N ARG A 71 1.74 1.58 0.60
CA ARG A 71 0.94 1.71 -0.62
C ARG A 71 1.48 2.84 -1.45
N TYR A 72 1.67 2.59 -2.73
CA TYR A 72 2.06 3.57 -3.72
C TYR A 72 0.83 4.02 -4.52
N ALA A 73 0.90 5.24 -5.05
CA ALA A 73 -0.18 5.84 -5.82
C ALA A 73 -0.53 5.06 -7.10
N ASP A 74 0.43 4.32 -7.66
CA ASP A 74 0.31 3.44 -8.83
C ASP A 74 -0.44 2.12 -8.55
N GLY A 75 -0.96 1.94 -7.33
CA GLY A 75 -1.66 0.74 -6.89
C GLY A 75 -0.73 -0.37 -6.37
N THR A 76 0.58 -0.18 -6.38
CA THR A 76 1.53 -1.14 -5.80
C THR A 76 1.48 -1.11 -4.27
N GLN A 77 1.48 -2.28 -3.64
CA GLN A 77 1.55 -2.44 -2.19
C GLN A 77 2.70 -3.37 -1.84
N ILE A 78 3.44 -3.04 -0.79
CA ILE A 78 4.46 -3.90 -0.19
C ILE A 78 4.07 -4.13 1.27
N CYS A 79 3.95 -5.39 1.70
CA CYS A 79 3.81 -5.78 3.10
C CYS A 79 5.08 -6.51 3.54
N PHE A 80 5.64 -6.19 4.71
CA PHE A 80 6.84 -6.83 5.21
C PHE A 80 6.88 -6.81 6.74
N GLY A 81 7.56 -7.80 7.32
CA GLY A 81 7.65 -7.90 8.76
C GLY A 81 8.39 -9.12 9.25
N VAL A 82 8.50 -9.19 10.57
CA VAL A 82 9.06 -10.31 11.31
C VAL A 82 7.99 -10.81 12.26
N VAL A 83 7.59 -12.08 12.12
CA VAL A 83 6.56 -12.68 12.95
C VAL A 83 7.09 -13.93 13.65
N ALA A 84 6.71 -14.10 14.91
CA ALA A 84 6.94 -15.34 15.63
C ALA A 84 5.79 -16.33 15.34
N ARG A 85 6.14 -17.59 15.10
CA ARG A 85 5.21 -18.71 14.97
C ARG A 85 5.64 -19.83 15.90
N SER A 86 4.70 -20.67 16.29
CA SER A 86 4.96 -21.83 17.13
C SER A 86 4.15 -23.02 16.64
N CYS A 87 4.81 -24.16 16.51
CA CYS A 87 4.16 -25.44 16.28
C CYS A 87 5.02 -26.58 16.85
N ALA A 88 4.38 -27.72 17.08
CA ALA A 88 5.02 -28.96 17.50
C ALA A 88 5.29 -29.85 16.28
N ALA A 89 6.36 -30.62 16.29
CA ALA A 89 6.67 -31.60 15.24
C ALA A 89 6.29 -33.00 15.74
N THR A 90 5.03 -33.38 15.59
CA THR A 90 4.49 -34.65 16.15
C THR A 90 3.93 -35.59 15.10
N ASN A 91 3.70 -35.13 13.87
CA ASN A 91 3.22 -35.98 12.79
C ASN A 91 4.38 -36.77 12.22
N ALA A 92 4.32 -38.10 12.25
CA ALA A 92 5.38 -38.94 11.70
C ALA A 92 5.32 -38.98 10.17
N LEU A 93 6.49 -38.89 9.52
CA LEU A 93 6.72 -39.07 8.09
C LEU A 93 8.02 -39.87 7.92
N GLY A 94 7.89 -41.21 7.91
CA GLY A 94 9.06 -42.09 7.90
C GLY A 94 9.93 -41.87 9.14
N SER A 95 11.21 -41.53 8.93
CA SER A 95 12.17 -41.21 10.01
C SER A 95 12.16 -39.74 10.45
N LEU A 96 11.21 -38.95 9.95
CA LEU A 96 11.06 -37.54 10.29
C LEU A 96 9.73 -37.31 11.02
N PHE A 97 9.68 -36.21 11.77
CA PHE A 97 8.47 -35.65 12.35
C PHE A 97 8.24 -34.24 11.80
N TYR A 98 7.00 -33.89 11.52
CA TYR A 98 6.65 -32.58 10.99
C TYR A 98 5.44 -31.95 11.69
N GLY A 99 5.32 -30.63 11.55
CA GLY A 99 4.19 -29.88 12.04
C GLY A 99 4.00 -28.54 11.36
N TYR A 100 2.75 -28.11 11.28
CA TYR A 100 2.31 -26.88 10.65
C TYR A 100 2.07 -25.81 11.71
N ALA A 101 2.52 -24.57 11.49
CA ALA A 101 2.08 -23.46 12.34
C ALA A 101 0.92 -22.69 11.71
N ASN A 102 0.52 -21.59 12.34
CA ASN A 102 -0.49 -20.72 11.77
C ASN A 102 0.07 -19.94 10.58
N SER A 103 -0.81 -19.59 9.65
CA SER A 103 -0.51 -18.73 8.51
C SER A 103 0.09 -17.38 8.94
N ILE A 104 0.75 -16.71 7.99
CA ILE A 104 1.25 -15.36 8.18
C ILE A 104 0.27 -14.40 7.53
N THR A 105 -0.46 -13.65 8.35
CA THR A 105 -1.35 -12.59 7.85
C THR A 105 -0.52 -11.39 7.41
N PHE A 106 -0.88 -10.78 6.29
CA PHE A 106 -0.28 -9.53 5.84
C PHE A 106 -0.79 -8.35 6.67
N SER A 107 0.02 -7.29 6.80
CA SER A 107 -0.39 -6.06 7.47
C SER A 107 -1.48 -5.30 6.73
N ALA A 108 -1.65 -5.52 5.42
CA ALA A 108 -2.77 -5.04 4.62
C ALA A 108 -3.14 -6.07 3.55
N GLY A 109 -4.42 -6.14 3.18
CA GLY A 109 -4.91 -7.05 2.14
C GLY A 109 -4.51 -6.58 0.73
N PHE A 110 -4.34 -7.53 -0.18
CA PHE A 110 -4.10 -7.32 -1.61
C PHE A 110 -5.38 -7.58 -2.43
N LEU A 111 -5.44 -7.05 -3.64
CA LEU A 111 -6.55 -7.29 -4.58
C LEU A 111 -6.54 -8.73 -5.11
N GLU A 112 -5.35 -9.23 -5.43
CA GLU A 112 -5.08 -10.61 -5.87
C GLU A 112 -3.95 -11.21 -5.04
N ALA A 113 -3.70 -12.52 -5.16
CA ALA A 113 -2.61 -13.17 -4.45
C ALA A 113 -1.26 -12.53 -4.85
N PRO A 114 -0.51 -11.93 -3.91
CA PRO A 114 0.73 -11.24 -4.23
C PRO A 114 1.87 -12.23 -4.46
N ALA A 115 2.96 -11.75 -5.08
CA ALA A 115 4.24 -12.44 -5.01
C ALA A 115 4.82 -12.21 -3.60
N PHE A 116 5.35 -13.27 -2.98
CA PHE A 116 5.93 -13.16 -1.65
C PHE A 116 7.20 -13.99 -1.52
N VAL A 117 8.05 -13.56 -0.60
CA VAL A 117 9.16 -14.31 -0.05
C VAL A 117 8.97 -14.40 1.46
N CYS A 118 9.22 -15.58 2.00
CA CYS A 118 9.25 -15.83 3.44
C CYS A 118 10.54 -16.58 3.71
N GLN A 119 11.18 -16.26 4.83
CA GLN A 119 12.32 -16.99 5.33
C GLN A 119 12.11 -17.24 6.81
N SER A 120 12.04 -18.51 7.17
CA SER A 120 11.92 -19.00 8.53
C SER A 120 13.27 -19.47 9.07
N PHE A 121 13.49 -19.28 10.37
CA PHE A 121 14.68 -19.73 11.08
C PHE A 121 14.33 -20.23 12.48
N SER A 122 14.89 -21.38 12.85
CA SER A 122 14.88 -21.93 14.20
C SER A 122 16.12 -22.79 14.44
N SER A 123 16.59 -22.86 15.69
CA SER A 123 17.74 -23.70 16.07
C SER A 123 17.31 -25.15 16.34
N GLY A 124 17.98 -26.11 15.69
CA GLY A 124 17.80 -27.54 15.94
C GLY A 124 16.59 -28.19 15.25
N VAL A 125 15.98 -27.51 14.27
CA VAL A 125 14.97 -28.06 13.36
C VAL A 125 15.19 -27.51 11.95
N ILE A 126 14.67 -28.19 10.95
CA ILE A 126 14.58 -27.67 9.58
C ILE A 126 13.25 -26.92 9.47
N THR A 127 13.27 -25.72 8.93
CA THR A 127 12.06 -24.93 8.65
C THR A 127 11.82 -24.89 7.14
N TRP A 128 10.55 -24.89 6.75
CA TRP A 128 10.11 -24.78 5.37
C TRP A 128 9.06 -23.67 5.26
N ASP A 129 9.27 -22.77 4.30
CA ASP A 129 8.47 -21.56 4.15
C ASP A 129 7.07 -21.82 3.57
N GLY A 130 6.10 -20.99 3.94
CA GLY A 130 4.68 -21.24 3.65
C GLY A 130 4.36 -21.41 2.16
N SER A 131 3.59 -22.45 1.83
CA SER A 131 3.02 -22.69 0.50
C SER A 131 1.60 -22.12 0.39
N GLY A 132 1.20 -21.65 -0.80
CA GLY A 132 -0.16 -21.15 -1.07
C GLY A 132 -0.46 -19.78 -0.43
N GLY A 133 -0.20 -18.71 -1.16
CA GLY A 133 -0.59 -17.35 -0.76
C GLY A 133 -2.05 -17.03 -1.09
N SER A 134 -2.66 -16.18 -0.29
CA SER A 134 -3.96 -15.57 -0.53
C SER A 134 -3.82 -14.05 -0.59
N THR A 135 -4.91 -13.35 -0.85
CA THR A 135 -4.97 -11.88 -0.75
C THR A 135 -4.67 -11.36 0.66
N ALA A 136 -4.82 -12.18 1.70
CA ALA A 136 -4.72 -11.76 3.10
C ALA A 136 -3.48 -12.29 3.84
N GLY A 137 -2.74 -13.25 3.25
CA GLY A 137 -1.60 -13.83 3.93
C GLY A 137 -0.87 -14.90 3.14
N ILE A 138 0.29 -15.26 3.67
CA ILE A 138 1.08 -16.43 3.26
C ILE A 138 0.48 -17.64 3.95
N GLY A 139 0.43 -18.77 3.24
CA GLY A 139 0.04 -20.03 3.82
C GLY A 139 1.01 -20.52 4.89
N VAL A 140 0.91 -21.80 5.18
CA VAL A 140 1.35 -22.34 6.47
C VAL A 140 2.83 -22.71 6.46
N PRO A 141 3.69 -22.11 7.30
CA PRO A 141 5.06 -22.58 7.47
C PRO A 141 5.09 -23.93 8.20
N LEU A 142 6.06 -24.76 7.82
CA LEU A 142 6.24 -26.13 8.30
C LEU A 142 7.59 -26.26 9.04
N ILE A 143 7.62 -27.07 10.10
CA ILE A 143 8.87 -27.52 10.72
C ILE A 143 9.06 -29.01 10.52
N LEU A 144 10.31 -29.44 10.37
CA LEU A 144 10.73 -30.84 10.31
C LEU A 144 11.84 -31.12 11.31
N SER A 145 11.79 -32.31 11.91
CA SER A 145 12.75 -32.78 12.91
C SER A 145 12.98 -34.29 12.76
N THR A 146 14.14 -34.78 13.22
CA THR A 146 14.44 -36.23 13.28
C THR A 146 13.85 -36.92 14.51
N SER A 147 13.26 -36.15 15.42
CA SER A 147 12.57 -36.65 16.61
C SER A 147 11.27 -35.88 16.84
N SER A 148 10.32 -36.50 17.53
CA SER A 148 9.09 -35.83 17.96
C SER A 148 9.44 -34.71 18.93
N LEU A 149 8.93 -33.50 18.68
CA LEU A 149 9.20 -32.31 19.49
C LEU A 149 7.90 -31.66 19.95
N ALA A 150 7.89 -31.19 21.19
CA ALA A 150 6.88 -30.26 21.68
C ALA A 150 6.88 -28.94 20.90
N ALA A 151 5.88 -28.09 21.12
CA ALA A 151 5.76 -26.81 20.43
C ALA A 151 6.98 -25.92 20.67
N ARG A 152 7.54 -25.36 19.59
CA ARG A 152 8.70 -24.46 19.65
C ARG A 152 8.43 -23.20 18.86
N SER A 153 8.89 -22.08 19.39
CA SER A 153 8.86 -20.80 18.70
C SER A 153 9.93 -20.73 17.61
N TYR A 154 9.58 -20.10 16.50
CA TYR A 154 10.49 -19.77 15.41
C TYR A 154 10.10 -18.45 14.76
N THR A 155 11.08 -17.83 14.11
CA THR A 155 10.93 -16.49 13.54
C THR A 155 10.81 -16.59 12.03
N CYS A 156 9.81 -15.92 11.47
CA CYS A 156 9.59 -15.82 10.03
C CYS A 156 9.73 -14.35 9.61
N ASN A 157 10.68 -14.07 8.73
CA ASN A 157 10.77 -12.79 8.03
C ASN A 157 10.02 -12.92 6.71
N TYR A 158 9.22 -11.93 6.35
CA TYR A 158 8.48 -11.97 5.08
C TYR A 158 8.47 -10.62 4.38
N MET A 159 8.31 -10.68 3.06
CA MET A 159 8.00 -9.56 2.20
C MET A 159 7.04 -10.03 1.11
N ALA A 160 5.99 -9.26 0.84
CA ALA A 160 5.02 -9.51 -0.21
C ALA A 160 4.79 -8.23 -1.02
N ILE A 161 4.69 -8.37 -2.33
CA ILE A 161 4.43 -7.29 -3.28
C ILE A 161 3.29 -7.66 -4.23
N GLY A 162 2.38 -6.72 -4.45
CA GLY A 162 1.19 -6.92 -5.27
C GLY A 162 0.40 -5.63 -5.45
N LYS A 163 -0.85 -5.74 -5.87
CA LYS A 163 -1.76 -4.60 -6.07
C LYS A 163 -2.77 -4.45 -4.93
N TRP A 164 -3.09 -3.22 -4.53
CA TRP A 164 -4.12 -2.92 -3.51
C TRP A 164 -5.40 -2.30 -4.09
N LYS A 165 -5.35 -1.89 -5.35
CA LYS A 165 -6.46 -1.38 -6.16
C LYS A 165 -6.26 -1.79 -7.61
#